data_AF-A0A6P7F7G2-F1
#
_entry.id   AF-A0A6P7F7G2-F1
#
_cell.length_a   1.000
_cell.length_b   1.000
_cell.length_c   1.000
_cell.angle_alpha   90.00
_cell.angle_beta   90.00
_cell.angle_gamma   90.00
#
_symmetry.space_group_name_H-M   'P 1'
#
loop_
_entity.id
_entity.type
_entity.pdbx_description
1 polymer ?
#
loop_
_entity_poly.entity_id
_entity_poly.type
_entity_poly.pdbx_seq_one_letter_code
_entity_poly.pdbx_strand_id
1 'polypeptide(L)'
;MWMCYVTEIEVTDLKSGVESLHQLFSNLEFDASHEAIYGAVRPSPYSSEFCTELARKYEKGVEICDLYLKNQICLYGFVSLLKVVELDGYLIRIKKYLPSALYGKEENNEGDTCSNEDIDVDINDPEDGSSKS
;
A
#
# COMPACT_ATOMS: atom_id res chain seq x y z
N MET A 1 2.81 -13.14 4.72
CA MET A 1 2.07 -12.10 5.42
C MET A 1 1.47 -12.71 6.66
N TRP A 2 2.10 -12.44 7.80
CA TRP A 2 1.63 -12.92 9.09
C TRP A 2 0.56 -11.94 9.54
N MET A 3 -0.71 -12.33 9.38
CA MET A 3 -1.85 -11.52 9.81
C MET A 3 -1.84 -11.40 11.33
N CYS A 4 -1.16 -10.38 11.85
CA CYS A 4 -1.44 -9.89 13.20
C CYS A 4 -2.90 -9.42 13.19
N TYR A 5 -3.76 -10.10 13.96
CA TYR A 5 -5.15 -9.69 14.18
C TYR A 5 -5.18 -8.38 14.94
N VAL A 6 -4.99 -7.28 14.23
CA VAL A 6 -5.04 -5.94 14.80
C VAL A 6 -6.38 -5.33 14.44
N THR A 7 -7.08 -4.84 15.46
CA THR A 7 -8.30 -4.07 15.32
C THR A 7 -8.05 -2.89 14.38
N GLU A 8 -8.76 -2.84 13.26
CA GLU A 8 -8.66 -1.70 12.35
C GLU A 8 -9.09 -0.43 13.09
N ILE A 9 -8.23 0.59 13.08
CA ILE A 9 -8.56 1.89 13.65
C ILE A 9 -9.55 2.57 12.71
N GLU A 10 -10.75 2.83 13.20
CA GLU A 10 -11.75 3.61 12.48
C GLU A 10 -11.24 5.05 12.30
N VAL A 11 -11.15 5.49 11.05
CA VAL A 11 -10.60 6.79 10.72
C VAL A 11 -11.71 7.84 10.61
N THR A 12 -11.86 8.66 11.63
CA THR A 12 -12.91 9.71 11.72
C THR A 12 -12.36 11.13 11.54
N ASP A 13 -11.07 11.33 11.77
CA ASP A 13 -10.38 12.60 11.68
C ASP A 13 -8.90 12.43 11.26
N LEU A 14 -8.15 13.53 11.19
CA LEU A 14 -6.74 13.49 10.83
C LEU A 14 -5.91 12.70 11.85
N LYS A 15 -6.22 12.83 13.15
CA LYS A 15 -5.45 12.19 14.21
C LYS A 15 -5.59 10.66 14.15
N SER A 16 -6.82 10.16 14.15
CA SER A 16 -7.15 8.75 13.95
C SER A 16 -6.62 8.21 12.62
N GLY A 17 -6.53 9.08 11.60
CA GLY A 17 -5.89 8.76 10.33
C GLY A 17 -4.39 8.48 10.49
N VAL A 18 -3.68 9.33 11.23
CA VAL A 18 -2.25 9.12 11.50
C VAL A 18 -2.04 7.93 12.46
N GLU A 19 -2.93 7.70 13.42
CA GLU A 19 -2.90 6.49 14.27
C GLU A 19 -3.08 5.21 13.44
N SER A 20 -3.98 5.23 12.45
CA SER A 20 -4.15 4.13 11.50
C SER A 20 -2.90 3.89 10.65
N LEU A 21 -2.24 4.96 10.17
CA LEU A 21 -0.96 4.85 9.45
C LEU A 21 0.16 4.31 10.34
N HIS A 22 0.25 4.78 11.59
CA HIS A 22 1.20 4.28 12.57
C HIS A 22 1.05 2.77 12.75
N GLN A 23 -0.19 2.29 12.96
CA GLN A 23 -0.47 0.87 13.10
C GLN A 23 -0.11 0.08 11.83
N LEU A 24 -0.42 0.63 10.66
CA LEU A 24 -0.06 0.01 9.38
C LEU A 24 1.46 -0.14 9.23
N PHE A 25 2.24 0.91 9.51
CA PHE A 25 3.70 0.84 9.44
C PHE A 25 4.28 -0.13 10.46
N SER A 26 3.73 -0.17 11.67
CA SER A 26 4.14 -1.15 12.69
C SER A 26 3.89 -2.59 12.23
N ASN A 27 2.76 -2.86 11.57
CA ASN A 27 2.47 -4.19 11.03
C ASN A 27 3.39 -4.56 9.87
N LEU A 28 3.67 -3.60 8.97
CA LEU A 28 4.57 -3.82 7.83
C LEU A 28 6.02 -4.01 8.27
N GLU A 29 6.47 -3.26 9.29
CA GLU A 29 7.76 -3.47 9.93
C GLU A 29 7.85 -4.89 10.50
N PHE A 30 6.86 -5.29 11.29
CA PHE A 30 6.82 -6.63 11.89
C PHE A 30 6.86 -7.74 10.83
N ASP A 31 6.05 -7.63 9.78
CA ASP A 31 6.02 -8.59 8.67
C ASP A 31 7.38 -8.69 7.99
N ALA A 32 8.03 -7.54 7.72
CA ALA A 32 9.33 -7.49 7.07
C ALA A 32 10.45 -8.04 7.98
N SER A 33 10.46 -7.67 9.25
CA SER A 33 11.40 -8.19 10.27
C SER A 33 11.24 -9.70 10.45
N HIS A 34 10.01 -10.19 10.50
CA HIS A 34 9.73 -11.62 10.58
C HIS A 34 10.24 -12.36 9.34
N GLU A 35 9.95 -11.85 8.14
CA GLU A 35 10.42 -12.45 6.90
C GLU A 35 11.96 -12.44 6.79
N ALA A 36 12.62 -11.39 7.28
CA ALA A 36 14.09 -11.33 7.31
C ALA A 36 14.73 -12.45 8.14
N ILE A 37 14.07 -12.86 9.24
CA ILE A 37 14.57 -13.89 10.17
C ILE A 37 14.16 -15.29 9.71
N TYR A 38 12.88 -15.49 9.42
CA TYR A 38 12.29 -16.81 9.21
C TYR A 38 12.11 -17.17 7.73
N GLY A 39 12.19 -16.19 6.82
CA GLY A 39 12.16 -16.41 5.38
C GLY A 39 13.33 -17.25 4.89
N ALA A 40 14.42 -17.38 5.66
CA ALA A 40 15.51 -18.29 5.37
C ALA A 40 15.14 -19.79 5.53
N VAL A 41 14.07 -20.10 6.27
CA VAL A 41 13.64 -21.48 6.57
C VAL A 41 12.63 -22.00 5.53
N ARG A 42 12.17 -21.14 4.61
CA ARG A 42 11.23 -21.47 3.53
C ARG A 42 11.75 -20.87 2.22
N PRO A 43 11.34 -21.34 1.03
CA PRO A 43 11.65 -20.65 -0.21
C PRO A 43 10.90 -19.30 -0.24
N SER A 44 11.54 -18.24 0.25
CA SER A 44 11.06 -16.87 0.17
C SER A 44 11.50 -16.24 -1.16
N PRO A 45 10.62 -15.47 -1.83
CA PRO A 45 11.01 -14.69 -2.99
C PRO A 45 11.89 -13.47 -2.63
N TYR A 46 12.04 -13.15 -1.34
CA TYR A 46 12.79 -11.99 -0.87
C TYR A 46 14.05 -12.39 -0.10
N SER A 47 15.12 -11.62 -0.27
CA SER A 47 16.33 -11.81 0.53
C SER A 47 16.18 -11.22 1.93
N SER A 48 16.88 -11.79 2.90
CA SER A 48 16.89 -11.29 4.28
C SER A 48 17.37 -9.83 4.37
N GLU A 49 18.35 -9.45 3.55
CA GLU A 49 18.84 -8.06 3.45
C GLU A 49 17.76 -7.10 2.95
N PHE A 50 17.01 -7.50 1.91
CA PHE A 50 15.90 -6.71 1.40
C PHE A 50 14.80 -6.52 2.45
N CYS A 51 14.41 -7.60 3.11
CA CYS A 51 13.40 -7.57 4.18
C CYS A 51 13.87 -6.71 5.37
N THR A 52 15.15 -6.76 5.72
CA THR A 52 15.73 -5.93 6.80
C THR A 52 15.66 -4.44 6.45
N GLU A 53 15.99 -4.07 5.21
CA GLU A 53 15.91 -2.67 4.78
C GLU A 53 14.46 -2.18 4.72
N LEU A 54 13.55 -3.06 4.29
CA LEU A 54 12.12 -2.77 4.28
C LEU A 54 11.56 -2.56 5.70
N ALA A 55 11.98 -3.38 6.67
CA ALA A 55 11.61 -3.20 8.07
C ALA A 55 12.06 -1.84 8.60
N ARG A 56 13.33 -1.46 8.37
CA ARG A 56 13.86 -0.15 8.77
C ARG A 56 13.12 1.02 8.12
N LYS A 57 12.69 0.87 6.86
CA LYS A 57 11.88 1.89 6.17
C LYS A 57 10.56 2.10 6.91
N TYR A 58 9.87 1.03 7.27
CA TYR A 58 8.60 1.12 7.99
C TYR A 58 8.75 1.57 9.45
N GLU A 59 9.84 1.18 10.12
CA GLU A 59 10.21 1.71 11.45
C GLU A 59 10.30 3.24 11.44
N LYS A 60 10.98 3.82 10.44
CA LYS A 60 11.01 5.28 10.26
C LYS A 60 9.60 5.87 10.05
N GLY A 61 8.73 5.16 9.34
CA GLY A 61 7.32 5.54 9.18
C GLY A 61 6.60 5.64 10.52
N VAL A 62 6.79 4.65 11.39
CA VAL A 62 6.27 4.63 12.77
C VAL A 62 6.79 5.85 13.55
N GLU A 63 8.10 6.09 13.54
CA GLU A 63 8.72 7.22 14.23
C GLU A 63 8.15 8.57 13.77
N ILE A 64 7.97 8.76 12.45
CA ILE A 64 7.42 10.00 11.89
C ILE A 64 5.96 10.21 12.34
N CYS A 65 5.14 9.15 12.33
CA CYS A 65 3.78 9.22 12.88
C CYS A 65 3.80 9.63 14.35
N ASP A 66 4.71 9.05 15.13
CA ASP A 66 4.89 9.33 16.55
C ASP A 66 5.26 10.79 16.82
N LEU A 67 6.20 11.35 16.04
CA LEU A 67 6.58 12.76 16.11
C LEU A 67 5.37 13.68 15.88
N TYR A 68 4.50 13.34 14.93
CA TYR A 68 3.29 14.12 14.65
C TYR A 68 2.26 13.98 15.78
N LEU A 69 1.95 12.74 16.20
CA LEU A 69 0.96 12.47 17.25
C LEU A 69 1.36 13.06 18.62
N LYS A 70 2.66 13.18 18.88
CA LYS A 70 3.22 13.83 20.07
C LYS A 70 3.37 15.36 19.92
N ASN A 71 2.87 15.95 18.83
CA ASN A 71 2.95 17.37 18.51
C ASN A 71 4.38 17.93 18.42
N GLN A 72 5.37 17.11 18.06
CA GLN A 72 6.76 17.53 17.91
C GLN A 72 7.05 18.11 16.51
N ILE A 73 6.25 17.72 15.52
CA ILE A 73 6.31 18.26 14.16
C ILE A 73 4.91 18.72 13.71
N CYS A 74 4.87 19.72 12.84
CA CYS A 74 3.64 20.17 12.22
C CYS A 74 3.23 19.26 11.04
N LEU A 75 2.01 19.43 10.53
CA LEU A 75 1.48 18.61 9.43
C LEU A 75 2.33 18.69 8.16
N TYR A 76 2.86 19.87 7.83
CA TYR A 76 3.78 20.02 6.71
C TYR A 76 5.07 19.21 6.92
N GLY A 77 5.62 19.23 8.14
CA GLY A 77 6.79 18.44 8.51
C GLY A 77 6.53 16.94 8.40
N PHE A 78 5.38 16.47 8.89
CA PHE A 78 4.94 15.08 8.76
C PHE A 78 4.89 14.62 7.30
N VAL A 79 4.19 15.36 6.43
CA VAL A 79 4.09 15.04 5.00
C VAL A 79 5.46 15.06 4.32
N SER A 80 6.30 16.04 4.65
CA SER A 80 7.62 16.19 4.05
C SER A 80 8.56 15.05 4.45
N LEU A 81 8.54 14.64 5.72
CA LEU A 81 9.35 13.52 6.21
C LEU A 81 8.91 12.20 5.58
N LEU A 82 7.61 11.96 5.43
CA LEU A 82 7.11 10.77 4.73
C LEU A 82 7.57 10.71 3.26
N LYS A 83 7.66 11.85 2.56
CA LYS A 83 8.24 11.92 1.21
C LYS A 83 9.73 11.59 1.20
N VAL A 84 10.49 12.10 2.18
CA VAL A 84 11.93 11.83 2.31
C VAL A 84 12.21 10.34 2.52
N VAL A 85 11.36 9.64 3.27
CA VAL A 85 11.48 8.19 3.48
C VAL A 85 10.68 7.38 2.47
N GLU A 86 10.16 7.99 1.39
CA GLU A 86 9.41 7.32 0.32
C GLU A 86 8.22 6.48 0.82
N LEU A 87 7.47 7.01 1.80
CA LEU A 87 6.24 6.46 2.34
C LEU A 87 5.02 7.37 2.08
N ASP A 88 5.20 8.39 1.25
CA ASP A 88 4.16 9.35 0.90
C ASP A 88 2.98 8.73 0.13
N GLY A 89 3.20 7.61 -0.57
CA GLY A 89 2.12 6.83 -1.18
C GLY A 89 1.03 6.41 -0.19
N TYR A 90 1.35 6.26 1.10
CA TYR A 90 0.37 5.89 2.13
C TYR A 90 -0.53 7.06 2.57
N LEU A 91 -0.15 8.30 2.24
CA LEU A 91 -0.95 9.48 2.55
C LEU A 91 -2.30 9.49 1.84
N ILE A 92 -2.46 8.71 0.76
CA ILE A 92 -3.75 8.50 0.08
C ILE A 92 -4.84 8.04 1.06
N ARG A 93 -4.48 7.26 2.09
CA ARG A 93 -5.41 6.74 3.10
C ARG A 93 -6.03 7.82 3.98
N ILE A 94 -5.32 8.94 4.16
CA ILE A 94 -5.77 10.06 4.98
C ILE A 94 -6.04 11.33 4.18
N LYS A 95 -5.95 11.26 2.84
CA LYS A 95 -6.02 12.40 1.92
C LYS A 95 -7.22 13.31 2.17
N LYS A 96 -8.39 12.75 2.50
CA LYS A 96 -9.61 13.51 2.76
C LYS A 96 -9.53 14.47 3.96
N TYR A 97 -8.57 14.26 4.87
CA TYR A 97 -8.34 15.09 6.05
C TYR A 97 -7.19 16.09 5.87
N LEU A 98 -6.55 16.07 4.70
CA LEU A 98 -5.36 16.84 4.46
C LEU A 98 -5.69 18.08 3.61
N PRO A 99 -5.07 19.23 3.91
CA PRO A 99 -5.18 20.41 3.06
C PRO A 99 -4.69 20.11 1.64
N SER A 100 -5.46 20.52 0.63
CA SER A 100 -5.12 20.31 -0.79
C SER A 100 -3.75 20.88 -1.18
N ALA A 101 -3.29 21.92 -0.47
CA ALA A 101 -1.98 22.53 -0.69
C ALA A 101 -0.80 21.57 -0.43
N LEU A 102 -0.99 20.50 0.35
CA LEU A 102 0.08 19.57 0.72
C LEU A 102 0.29 18.43 -0.29
N TYR A 103 -0.64 18.22 -1.21
CA TYR A 103 -0.63 17.07 -2.13
C TYR A 103 -0.36 17.44 -3.59
N GLY A 104 -0.13 18.74 -3.88
CA GLY A 104 -0.03 19.23 -5.25
C GLY A 104 -1.38 19.09 -5.97
N LYS A 105 -1.61 19.92 -6.99
CA LYS A 105 -2.79 19.72 -7.85
C LYS A 105 -2.68 18.32 -8.46
N GLU A 106 -3.70 17.49 -8.25
CA GLU A 106 -3.89 16.32 -9.09
C GLU A 106 -4.01 16.83 -10.53
N GLU A 107 -3.10 16.39 -11.39
CA GLU A 107 -3.42 16.33 -12.81
C GLU A 107 -4.63 15.40 -12.90
N ASN A 108 -5.77 15.97 -13.31
CA ASN A 108 -6.92 15.21 -13.71
C ASN A 108 -6.49 14.33 -14.89
N ASN A 109 -6.07 13.08 -14.63
CA ASN A 109 -6.15 12.07 -15.66
C ASN A 109 -7.63 11.77 -15.83
N GLU A 110 -8.21 12.47 -16.80
CA GLU A 110 -9.46 12.11 -17.45
C GLU A 110 -9.46 10.61 -17.72
N GLY A 111 -10.59 9.99 -17.44
CA GLY A 111 -10.77 8.55 -17.57
C GLY A 111 -10.30 8.07 -18.93
N ASP A 112 -9.27 7.23 -18.91
CA ASP A 112 -9.03 6.26 -19.97
C ASP A 112 -10.14 5.22 -19.81
N THR A 113 -11.32 5.54 -20.38
CA THR A 113 -12.35 4.55 -20.64
C THR A 113 -11.70 3.49 -21.50
N CYS A 114 -11.42 2.33 -20.90
CA CYS A 114 -11.14 1.12 -21.64
C CYS A 114 -12.26 0.94 -22.66
N SER A 115 -11.97 1.25 -23.92
CA SER A 115 -12.77 0.87 -25.05
C SER A 115 -12.90 -0.65 -24.96
N ASN A 116 -14.11 -1.14 -24.67
CA ASN A 116 -14.43 -2.54 -24.89
C ASN A 116 -14.38 -2.75 -26.41
N GLU A 117 -13.23 -3.15 -26.92
CA GLU A 117 -13.18 -3.84 -28.20
C GLU A 117 -13.75 -5.23 -27.95
N ASP A 118 -15.00 -5.41 -28.37
CA ASP A 118 -15.67 -6.70 -28.47
C ASP A 118 -14.83 -7.60 -29.37
N ILE A 119 -14.04 -8.48 -28.76
CA ILE A 119 -13.36 -9.57 -29.47
C ILE A 119 -14.40 -10.66 -29.69
N ASP A 120 -14.99 -10.68 -30.90
CA ASP A 120 -15.73 -11.82 -31.42
C ASP A 120 -14.77 -13.01 -31.55
N VAL A 121 -14.73 -13.86 -30.52
CA VAL A 121 -14.06 -15.16 -30.59
C VAL A 121 -14.98 -16.10 -31.37
N ASP A 122 -14.64 -16.29 -32.64
CA ASP A 122 -15.19 -17.33 -33.52
C ASP A 122 -14.84 -18.71 -32.96
N ILE A 123 -15.75 -19.24 -32.13
CA ILE A 123 -15.68 -20.61 -31.61
C ILE A 123 -16.09 -21.53 -32.75
N ASN A 124 -15.09 -22.04 -33.46
CA ASN A 124 -15.26 -23.23 -34.29
C ASN A 124 -15.66 -24.40 -33.39
N ASP A 125 -16.94 -24.76 -33.45
CA ASP A 125 -17.55 -25.92 -32.83
C ASP A 125 -17.14 -27.21 -33.58
N PRO A 126 -16.59 -28.24 -32.91
CA PRO A 126 -16.30 -29.52 -33.53
C PRO A 126 -17.28 -30.60 -33.06
N GLU A 127 -18.31 -30.93 -33.84
CA GLU A 127 -19.01 -32.22 -33.77
C GLU A 127 -19.43 -32.63 -35.18
N ASP A 128 -18.77 -33.62 -35.78
CA ASP A 128 -19.07 -35.06 -35.72
C ASP A 128 -20.31 -35.48 -36.54
N GLY A 129 -20.11 -36.49 -37.41
CA GLY A 129 -21.17 -37.38 -37.86
C GLY A 129 -21.75 -37.20 -39.27
N SER A 130 -21.48 -38.23 -40.10
CA SER A 130 -22.47 -38.93 -40.96
C SER A 130 -22.56 -38.61 -42.46
N SER A 131 -21.81 -39.43 -43.22
CA SER A 131 -22.19 -40.29 -44.36
C SER A 131 -23.18 -39.86 -45.47
N LYS A 132 -22.87 -40.43 -46.67
CA LYS A 132 -23.69 -40.67 -47.90
C LYS A 132 -23.62 -39.52 -48.92
N SER A 133 -23.40 -39.74 -50.22
CA SER A 133 -23.33 -40.93 -51.09
C SER A 133 -22.43 -40.61 -52.28
#